data_AF-A0A939JGC4-F1
#
_entry.id   AF-A0A939JGC4-F1
#
_cell.length_a   1.000
_cell.length_b   1.000
_cell.length_c   1.000
_cell.angle_alpha   90.00
_cell.angle_beta   90.00
_cell.angle_gamma   90.00
#
_symmetry.space_group_name_H-M   'P 1'
#
loop_
_entity.id
_entity.type
_entity.pdbx_description
1 polymer ?
#
loop_
_entity_poly.entity_id
_entity_poly.type
_entity_poly.pdbx_seq_one_letter_code
_entity_poly.pdbx_strand_id
1 'polypeptide(L)'
;MTTARPHITPTAFMSLQPFARGFHFPTGIAFDEQGRLYVAESGLPFAGAPAGGRVWRVDESNRELLADGLRSPVTGLTCHDGALYISEGGQPGRILRLALEGGPVETVLDDLPGGGNYHTNMTVFGPDGRLYFSQGAATNTSIIGLDALDIAWLKQIPHPVDIPGHDIELTGVRARTDNPLEAGTTATTGPFAQFGRAHPVGTRLAAQLPCTSAVMSCAPDGSDLRLVAWGLRNAFGLLFLPDGRLLATDQGADDRGSRPVGEVPELLYEVRQGAWYGWPDYIGAVPVDAPRFAPDGGEAPAFVLANHDELPAPETPLVAFEPHVSAVKMDASPDGRIVVALFGDEIPMTAPRGPRVGRCFAVVDPRDWSTTTVSSPLKRPIDVKFGPDGHLYALDFGHFEPGKGTMDAAAGNGAVWRMSW
;
A
#
# COMPACT_ATOMS: atom_id res chain seq x y z
N MET A 1 -13.97 -31.28 -2.15
CA MET A 1 -15.32 -30.97 -1.63
C MET A 1 -15.50 -29.48 -1.78
N THR A 2 -16.53 -29.08 -2.52
CA THR A 2 -16.88 -27.71 -2.91
C THR A 2 -17.11 -26.83 -1.68
N THR A 3 -16.21 -25.87 -1.46
CA THR A 3 -16.39 -24.80 -0.47
C THR A 3 -17.47 -23.85 -0.98
N ALA A 4 -18.58 -23.79 -0.25
CA ALA A 4 -19.66 -22.85 -0.50
C ALA A 4 -19.14 -21.41 -0.45
N ARG A 5 -19.47 -20.61 -1.47
CA ARG A 5 -19.23 -19.16 -1.44
C ARG A 5 -20.07 -18.57 -0.28
N PRO A 6 -19.50 -17.76 0.62
CA PRO A 6 -20.30 -17.10 1.64
C PRO A 6 -21.32 -16.18 0.96
N HIS A 7 -22.58 -16.29 1.34
CA HIS A 7 -23.63 -15.37 0.95
C HIS A 7 -23.39 -14.02 1.64
N ILE A 8 -22.84 -13.06 0.91
CA ILE A 8 -22.63 -11.69 1.35
C ILE A 8 -23.97 -10.96 1.29
N THR A 9 -24.52 -10.58 2.45
CA THR A 9 -25.68 -9.67 2.50
C THR A 9 -25.14 -8.30 2.88
N PRO A 10 -25.26 -7.26 2.03
CA PRO A 10 -24.79 -5.92 2.37
C PRO A 10 -25.62 -5.37 3.54
N THR A 11 -25.04 -5.30 4.73
CA THR A 11 -25.50 -4.38 5.77
C THR A 11 -24.94 -3.01 5.43
N ALA A 12 -25.79 -2.00 5.28
CA ALA A 12 -25.35 -0.62 5.10
C ALA A 12 -25.02 0.00 6.47
N PHE A 13 -23.94 0.79 6.56
CA PHE A 13 -23.71 1.60 7.76
C PHE A 13 -24.82 2.64 7.93
N MET A 14 -25.26 2.86 9.18
CA MET A 14 -26.26 3.87 9.50
C MET A 14 -25.63 5.28 9.35
N SER A 15 -25.97 5.93 8.24
CA SER A 15 -25.69 7.33 7.85
C SER A 15 -24.31 7.91 8.19
N LEU A 16 -23.41 7.91 7.20
CA LEU A 16 -22.19 8.72 7.21
C LEU A 16 -22.53 10.22 7.24
N GLN A 17 -22.03 10.93 8.24
CA GLN A 17 -22.15 12.38 8.38
C GLN A 17 -20.82 13.05 8.07
N PRO A 18 -20.79 14.17 7.34
CA PRO A 18 -19.54 14.89 7.12
C PRO A 18 -18.99 15.44 8.44
N PHE A 19 -17.69 15.26 8.66
CA PHE A 19 -16.97 15.83 9.80
C PHE A 19 -16.11 17.01 9.36
N ALA A 20 -15.29 16.81 8.32
CA ALA A 20 -14.46 17.86 7.73
C ALA A 20 -14.30 17.62 6.22
N ARG A 21 -14.16 18.69 5.43
CA ARG A 21 -14.13 18.62 3.96
C ARG A 21 -13.08 19.56 3.38
N GLY A 22 -12.83 19.39 2.08
CA GLY A 22 -11.99 20.32 1.34
C GLY A 22 -10.51 19.96 1.38
N PHE A 23 -10.20 18.67 1.57
CA PHE A 23 -8.83 18.16 1.51
C PHE A 23 -8.47 17.78 0.07
N HIS A 24 -7.19 17.86 -0.23
CA HIS A 24 -6.55 17.54 -1.48
C HIS A 24 -5.92 16.15 -1.37
N PHE A 25 -6.62 15.14 -1.86
CA PHE A 25 -6.13 13.75 -1.88
C PHE A 25 -5.57 13.32 -0.52
N PRO A 26 -6.37 13.43 0.57
CA PRO A 26 -5.93 13.06 1.89
C PRO A 26 -5.67 11.56 1.94
N THR A 27 -4.62 11.14 2.63
CA THR A 27 -4.21 9.74 2.67
C THR A 27 -4.30 9.13 4.05
N GLY A 28 -4.18 9.91 5.13
CA GLY A 28 -4.17 9.38 6.49
C GLY A 28 -4.92 10.22 7.51
N ILE A 29 -5.51 9.56 8.50
CA ILE A 29 -6.05 10.19 9.71
C ILE A 29 -5.49 9.54 10.98
N ALA A 30 -5.35 10.33 12.03
CA ALA A 30 -4.96 9.85 13.35
C ALA A 30 -5.67 10.64 14.45
N PHE A 31 -5.94 9.99 15.58
CA PHE A 31 -6.38 10.63 16.80
C PHE A 31 -5.25 10.61 17.83
N ASP A 32 -5.13 11.67 18.61
CA ASP A 32 -4.36 11.62 19.85
C ASP A 32 -5.23 11.18 21.05
N GLU A 33 -4.57 11.06 22.21
CA GLU A 33 -5.22 10.65 23.46
C GLU A 33 -6.27 11.65 23.97
N GLN A 34 -6.24 12.90 23.49
CA GLN A 34 -7.22 13.94 23.82
C GLN A 34 -8.39 13.97 22.82
N GLY A 35 -8.38 13.11 21.80
CA GLY A 35 -9.40 13.03 20.76
C GLY A 35 -9.31 14.11 19.70
N ARG A 36 -8.17 14.78 19.57
CA ARG A 36 -7.93 15.71 18.46
C ARG A 36 -7.63 14.91 17.19
N LEU A 37 -8.27 15.28 16.09
CA LEU A 37 -8.10 14.65 14.80
C LEU A 37 -6.98 15.32 14.01
N TYR A 38 -6.16 14.50 13.36
CA TYR A 38 -5.12 14.92 12.44
C TYR A 38 -5.36 14.30 11.06
N VAL A 39 -5.08 15.05 10.00
CA VAL A 39 -5.28 14.63 8.60
C VAL A 39 -4.02 14.92 7.79
N ALA A 40 -3.54 13.93 7.05
CA ALA A 40 -2.43 14.06 6.11
C ALA A 40 -2.93 14.11 4.66
N GLU A 41 -2.36 15.02 3.87
CA GLU A 41 -2.56 15.15 2.43
C GLU A 41 -1.36 14.64 1.66
N SER A 42 -1.61 13.89 0.57
CA SER A 42 -0.55 13.24 -0.21
C SER A 42 0.49 14.21 -0.75
N GLY A 43 0.10 15.44 -1.10
CA GLY A 43 0.98 16.40 -1.77
C GLY A 43 1.26 16.08 -3.24
N LEU A 44 0.54 15.11 -3.81
CA LEU A 44 0.56 14.85 -5.25
C LEU A 44 -0.23 15.97 -5.96
N PRO A 45 0.37 16.68 -6.93
CA PRO A 45 -0.22 17.89 -7.50
C PRO A 45 -1.27 17.57 -8.59
N PHE A 46 -2.09 16.54 -8.38
CA PHE A 46 -3.15 16.17 -9.32
C PHE A 46 -4.20 17.28 -9.40
N ALA A 47 -4.75 17.51 -10.59
CA ALA A 47 -5.84 18.47 -10.80
C ALA A 47 -5.61 19.87 -10.17
N GLY A 48 -4.35 20.34 -10.13
CA GLY A 48 -3.99 21.64 -9.55
C GLY A 48 -3.91 21.66 -8.02
N ALA A 49 -3.92 20.50 -7.35
CA ALA A 49 -3.62 20.43 -5.92
C ALA A 49 -2.21 20.98 -5.63
N PRO A 50 -2.00 21.60 -4.44
CA PRO A 50 -0.68 22.05 -4.03
C PRO A 50 0.33 20.90 -4.00
N ALA A 51 1.53 21.15 -4.52
CA ALA A 51 2.64 20.22 -4.42
C ALA A 51 3.20 20.20 -2.99
N GLY A 52 3.61 19.02 -2.54
CA GLY A 52 4.15 18.81 -1.21
C GLY A 52 3.04 18.44 -0.21
N GLY A 53 3.30 17.40 0.58
CA GLY A 53 2.34 16.90 1.55
C GLY A 53 2.13 17.89 2.68
N ARG A 54 0.97 17.78 3.33
CA ARG A 54 0.56 18.65 4.42
C ARG A 54 -0.07 17.85 5.54
N VAL A 55 0.10 18.32 6.77
CA VAL A 55 -0.55 17.75 7.95
C VAL A 55 -1.35 18.83 8.64
N TRP A 56 -2.61 18.51 8.92
CA TRP A 56 -3.58 19.39 9.54
C TRP A 56 -4.02 18.84 10.88
N ARG A 57 -4.20 19.71 11.87
CA ARG A 57 -5.05 19.45 13.04
C ARG A 57 -6.45 19.96 12.74
N VAL A 58 -7.47 19.15 13.00
CA VAL A 58 -8.82 19.37 12.52
C VAL A 58 -9.83 19.21 13.65
N ASP A 59 -10.76 20.16 13.75
CA ASP A 59 -12.00 20.03 14.51
C ASP A 59 -13.20 20.27 13.57
N GLU A 60 -14.45 20.23 14.09
CA GLU A 60 -15.66 20.37 13.26
C GLU A 60 -15.78 21.75 12.57
N SER A 61 -15.10 22.79 13.07
CA SER A 61 -15.25 24.17 12.61
C SER A 61 -13.97 24.81 12.08
N ASN A 62 -12.82 24.22 12.35
CA ASN A 62 -11.51 24.81 12.08
C ASN A 62 -10.48 23.75 11.63
N ARG A 63 -9.46 24.22 10.90
CA ARG A 63 -8.28 23.43 10.57
C ARG A 63 -7.02 24.28 10.71
N GLU A 64 -6.01 23.70 11.31
CA GLU A 64 -4.72 24.33 11.57
C GLU A 64 -3.63 23.56 10.84
N LEU A 65 -2.82 24.26 10.05
CA LEU A 65 -1.69 23.67 9.33
C LEU A 65 -0.53 23.46 10.32
N LEU A 66 -0.10 22.21 10.47
CA LEU A 66 1.03 21.87 11.36
C LEU A 66 2.33 21.64 10.58
N ALA A 67 2.24 21.11 9.37
CA ALA A 67 3.39 20.92 8.48
C ALA A 67 2.97 21.03 7.02
N ASP A 68 3.88 21.55 6.19
CA ASP A 68 3.77 21.64 4.75
C ASP A 68 5.10 21.31 4.05
N GLY A 69 5.08 21.25 2.71
CA GLY A 69 6.28 21.00 1.93
C GLY A 69 6.87 19.60 2.10
N LEU A 70 6.10 18.65 2.63
CA LEU A 70 6.52 17.25 2.79
C LEU A 70 6.75 16.59 1.43
N ARG A 71 7.73 15.68 1.32
CA ARG A 71 7.98 14.90 0.10
C ARG A 71 6.74 14.06 -0.23
N SER A 72 6.26 14.18 -1.45
CA SER A 72 5.09 13.44 -1.92
C SER A 72 5.46 12.05 -2.48
N PRO A 73 4.55 11.07 -2.39
CA PRO A 73 3.32 11.13 -1.61
C PRO A 73 3.54 10.97 -0.11
N VAL A 74 2.82 11.73 0.71
CA VAL A 74 2.58 11.33 2.11
C VAL A 74 1.54 10.21 2.10
N THR A 75 1.87 9.08 2.71
CA THR A 75 1.05 7.86 2.68
C THR A 75 0.59 7.43 4.06
N GLY A 76 1.33 7.77 5.11
CA GLY A 76 1.10 7.32 6.48
C GLY A 76 1.04 8.46 7.49
N LEU A 77 0.16 8.32 8.48
CA LEU A 77 0.03 9.22 9.61
C LEU A 77 -0.36 8.42 10.86
N THR A 78 0.47 8.46 11.89
CA THR A 78 0.26 7.70 13.13
C THR A 78 0.55 8.58 14.32
N CYS A 79 -0.35 8.62 15.30
CA CYS A 79 -0.09 9.30 16.56
C CYS A 79 0.53 8.33 17.57
N HIS A 80 1.61 8.76 18.23
CA HIS A 80 2.23 8.02 19.32
C HIS A 80 3.05 8.96 20.21
N ASP A 81 2.92 8.79 21.53
CA ASP A 81 3.72 9.47 22.55
C ASP A 81 3.89 10.99 22.30
N GLY A 82 2.76 11.70 22.19
CA GLY A 82 2.76 13.16 22.03
C GLY A 82 3.25 13.66 20.66
N ALA A 83 3.40 12.79 19.67
CA ALA A 83 3.85 13.13 18.33
C ALA A 83 3.05 12.43 17.22
N LEU A 84 3.16 12.97 16.01
CA LEU A 84 2.76 12.36 14.76
C LEU A 84 3.99 11.78 14.08
N TYR A 85 3.88 10.57 13.58
CA TYR A 85 4.82 9.91 12.69
C TYR A 85 4.25 9.93 11.28
N ILE A 86 5.03 10.43 10.33
CA ILE A 86 4.57 10.73 8.97
C ILE A 86 5.44 9.95 7.98
N SER A 87 4.81 9.17 7.11
CA SER A 87 5.51 8.41 6.07
C SER A 87 5.48 9.16 4.74
N GLU A 88 6.65 9.43 4.18
CA GLU A 88 6.84 10.05 2.87
C GLU A 88 7.38 9.02 1.89
N GLY A 89 6.62 8.76 0.83
CA GLY A 89 6.94 7.83 -0.25
C GLY A 89 7.77 8.40 -1.40
N GLY A 90 8.34 9.60 -1.22
CA GLY A 90 9.13 10.30 -2.23
C GLY A 90 10.44 9.58 -2.57
N GLN A 91 11.35 10.28 -3.26
CA GLN A 91 12.67 9.73 -3.62
C GLN A 91 13.80 10.64 -3.08
N PRO A 92 14.50 10.24 -2.00
CA PRO A 92 14.27 9.02 -1.20
C PRO A 92 13.03 9.13 -0.30
N GLY A 93 12.51 7.97 0.10
CA GLY A 93 11.45 7.85 1.09
C GLY A 93 11.95 8.17 2.50
N ARG A 94 11.05 8.58 3.40
CA ARG A 94 11.38 8.97 4.77
C ARG A 94 10.28 8.64 5.76
N ILE A 95 10.66 8.57 7.02
CA ILE A 95 9.73 8.67 8.15
C ILE A 95 10.13 9.87 9.00
N LEU A 96 9.16 10.71 9.30
CA LEU A 96 9.32 11.94 10.04
C LEU A 96 8.55 11.90 11.35
N ARG A 97 8.96 12.72 12.32
CA ARG A 97 8.29 12.95 13.60
C ARG A 97 7.94 14.43 13.75
N LEU A 98 6.73 14.72 14.19
CA LEU A 98 6.23 16.08 14.43
C LEU A 98 5.47 16.11 15.77
N ALA A 99 5.83 17.02 16.68
CA ALA A 99 5.08 17.18 17.92
C ALA A 99 3.62 17.61 17.66
N LEU A 100 2.68 17.17 18.51
CA LEU A 100 1.24 17.41 18.30
C LEU A 100 0.82 18.89 18.34
N GLU A 101 1.65 19.75 18.94
CA GLU A 101 1.47 21.21 18.96
C GLU A 101 2.16 21.92 17.78
N GLY A 102 2.72 21.16 16.84
CA GLY A 102 3.55 21.67 15.75
C GLY A 102 5.00 21.92 16.17
N GLY A 103 5.75 22.61 15.31
CA GLY A 103 7.17 22.88 15.48
C GLY A 103 8.03 22.28 14.37
N PRO A 104 9.36 22.15 14.57
CA PRO A 104 10.22 21.57 13.56
C PRO A 104 9.86 20.10 13.33
N VAL A 105 9.88 19.70 12.05
CA VAL A 105 9.73 18.31 11.66
C VAL A 105 11.09 17.62 11.77
N GLU A 106 11.14 16.53 12.52
CA GLU A 106 12.36 15.75 12.77
C GLU A 106 12.40 14.54 11.83
N THR A 107 13.58 14.21 11.29
CA THR A 107 13.75 12.98 10.51
C THR A 107 14.02 11.81 11.44
N VAL A 108 13.22 10.75 11.34
CA VAL A 108 13.42 9.46 12.04
C VAL A 108 14.23 8.53 11.14
N LEU A 109 13.77 8.34 9.90
CA LEU A 109 14.47 7.57 8.88
C LEU A 109 14.53 8.39 7.58
N ASP A 110 15.69 8.37 6.91
CA ASP A 110 15.87 8.89 5.55
C ASP A 110 16.44 7.80 4.64
N ASP A 111 16.61 8.12 3.36
CA ASP A 111 17.22 7.23 2.37
C ASP A 111 16.51 5.87 2.22
N LEU A 112 15.20 5.82 2.53
CA LEU A 112 14.39 4.63 2.27
C LEU A 112 14.15 4.47 0.76
N PRO A 113 13.97 3.23 0.27
CA PRO A 113 13.64 2.99 -1.12
C PRO A 113 12.38 3.78 -1.54
N GLY A 114 12.42 4.40 -2.70
CA GLY A 114 11.31 5.23 -3.18
C GLY A 114 11.45 5.58 -4.65
N GLY A 115 10.47 6.28 -5.20
CA GLY A 115 10.45 6.68 -6.61
C GLY A 115 10.18 5.56 -7.62
N GLY A 116 9.60 4.44 -7.18
CA GLY A 116 9.09 3.36 -8.03
C GLY A 116 7.55 3.31 -8.07
N ASN A 117 6.99 2.14 -8.36
CA ASN A 117 5.55 1.92 -8.39
C ASN A 117 4.87 2.18 -7.04
N TYR A 118 5.52 1.77 -5.94
CA TYR A 118 4.98 1.87 -4.59
C TYR A 118 5.94 2.60 -3.64
N HIS A 119 5.48 2.81 -2.42
CA HIS A 119 6.01 3.81 -1.49
C HIS A 119 6.39 3.20 -0.14
N THR A 120 7.10 3.98 0.68
CA THR A 120 7.03 3.83 2.14
C THR A 120 5.59 4.10 2.56
N ASN A 121 4.95 3.19 3.31
CA ASN A 121 3.53 3.24 3.65
C ASN A 121 3.33 3.41 5.18
N MET A 122 2.19 2.93 5.71
CA MET A 122 1.79 3.13 7.10
C MET A 122 2.86 2.73 8.11
N THR A 123 2.92 3.52 9.18
CA THR A 123 3.66 3.20 10.40
C THR A 123 2.69 2.76 11.50
N VAL A 124 3.11 1.85 12.37
CA VAL A 124 2.40 1.51 13.62
C VAL A 124 3.42 1.23 14.72
N PHE A 125 3.05 1.51 15.98
CA PHE A 125 3.88 1.12 17.12
C PHE A 125 3.46 -0.25 17.63
N GLY A 126 4.45 -1.12 17.84
CA GLY A 126 4.24 -2.43 18.43
C GLY A 126 4.18 -2.39 19.96
N PRO A 127 3.69 -3.46 20.60
CA PRO A 127 3.69 -3.59 22.06
C PRO A 127 5.10 -3.65 22.68
N ASP A 128 6.12 -3.88 21.85
CA ASP A 128 7.54 -3.83 22.20
C ASP A 128 8.13 -2.39 22.17
N GLY A 129 7.31 -1.38 21.88
CA GLY A 129 7.72 0.02 21.78
C GLY A 129 8.49 0.37 20.50
N ARG A 130 8.57 -0.55 19.52
CA ARG A 130 9.23 -0.28 18.24
C ARG A 130 8.27 0.32 17.23
N LEU A 131 8.83 1.10 16.31
CA LEU A 131 8.12 1.61 15.14
C LEU A 131 8.21 0.58 14.02
N TYR A 132 7.07 0.08 13.56
CA TYR A 132 6.95 -0.80 12.40
C TYR A 132 6.44 -0.01 11.20
N PHE A 133 6.94 -0.31 10.02
CA PHE A 133 6.50 0.31 8.78
C PHE A 133 6.66 -0.62 7.59
N SER A 134 5.88 -0.39 6.56
CA SER A 134 5.98 -1.13 5.30
C SER A 134 6.63 -0.32 4.19
N GLN A 135 7.33 -1.04 3.31
CA GLN A 135 7.98 -0.52 2.13
C GLN A 135 7.50 -1.32 0.92
N GLY A 136 6.77 -0.67 0.03
CA GLY A 136 6.28 -1.30 -1.20
C GLY A 136 7.39 -1.61 -2.21
N ALA A 137 7.04 -2.43 -3.21
CA ALA A 137 7.89 -2.75 -4.34
C ALA A 137 8.21 -1.52 -5.20
N ALA A 138 9.36 -1.53 -5.87
CA ALA A 138 9.65 -0.56 -6.92
C ALA A 138 8.92 -0.89 -8.23
N THR A 139 8.50 -2.14 -8.45
CA THR A 139 7.84 -2.61 -9.68
C THR A 139 6.55 -3.38 -9.39
N ASN A 140 5.83 -3.81 -10.45
CA ASN A 140 4.69 -4.72 -10.30
C ASN A 140 5.15 -6.10 -9.78
N THR A 141 6.14 -6.71 -10.46
CA THR A 141 6.57 -8.11 -10.27
C THR A 141 8.06 -8.32 -10.61
N SER A 142 8.92 -7.47 -10.05
CA SER A 142 10.40 -7.42 -10.13
C SER A 142 11.02 -6.96 -11.46
N ILE A 143 10.23 -6.81 -12.52
CA ILE A 143 10.71 -6.34 -13.83
C ILE A 143 10.17 -4.93 -14.09
N ILE A 144 11.07 -3.97 -14.36
CA ILE A 144 10.69 -2.63 -14.81
C ILE A 144 10.08 -2.73 -16.20
N GLY A 145 8.82 -2.30 -16.33
CA GLY A 145 8.08 -2.29 -17.58
C GLY A 145 7.62 -0.90 -18.00
N LEU A 146 6.94 -0.84 -19.14
CA LEU A 146 6.39 0.41 -19.68
C LEU A 146 5.23 0.97 -18.86
N ASP A 147 4.65 0.15 -17.98
CA ASP A 147 3.64 0.57 -17.02
C ASP A 147 4.12 1.72 -16.12
N ALA A 148 5.44 1.84 -15.91
CA ALA A 148 6.01 2.96 -15.17
C ALA A 148 5.69 4.34 -15.79
N LEU A 149 5.43 4.40 -17.10
CA LEU A 149 5.04 5.62 -17.80
C LEU A 149 3.53 5.90 -17.66
N ASP A 150 2.72 4.88 -17.41
CA ASP A 150 1.27 4.98 -17.25
C ASP A 150 0.85 5.34 -15.81
N ILE A 151 1.67 4.99 -14.81
CA ILE A 151 1.43 5.29 -13.40
C ILE A 151 1.52 6.79 -13.16
N ALA A 152 0.44 7.37 -12.64
CA ALA A 152 0.26 8.81 -12.60
C ALA A 152 1.26 9.58 -11.72
N TRP A 153 1.79 8.96 -10.67
CA TRP A 153 2.79 9.54 -9.77
C TRP A 153 4.24 9.22 -10.16
N LEU A 154 4.47 8.29 -11.08
CA LEU A 154 5.81 7.85 -11.48
C LEU A 154 6.22 8.50 -12.81
N LYS A 155 5.55 8.14 -13.91
CA LYS A 155 5.72 8.70 -15.27
C LYS A 155 7.17 8.78 -15.77
N GLN A 156 8.04 7.86 -15.34
CA GLN A 156 9.46 7.89 -15.70
C GLN A 156 10.04 6.51 -15.90
N ILE A 157 11.01 6.44 -16.80
CA ILE A 157 11.86 5.27 -17.02
C ILE A 157 13.27 5.76 -17.43
N PRO A 158 14.35 5.17 -16.90
CA PRO A 158 14.36 4.21 -15.80
C PRO A 158 13.91 4.82 -14.47
N HIS A 159 13.48 3.97 -13.55
CA HIS A 159 13.25 4.30 -12.14
C HIS A 159 14.07 3.33 -11.25
N PRO A 160 14.13 3.53 -9.93
CA PRO A 160 14.83 2.62 -9.02
C PRO A 160 14.35 1.17 -9.16
N VAL A 161 15.28 0.23 -8.96
CA VAL A 161 15.01 -1.22 -9.02
C VAL A 161 14.54 -1.73 -7.66
N ASP A 162 13.89 -2.88 -7.67
CA ASP A 162 13.63 -3.62 -6.44
C ASP A 162 14.94 -4.04 -5.73
N ILE A 163 14.88 -4.06 -4.41
CA ILE A 163 16.01 -4.39 -3.52
C ILE A 163 15.58 -5.60 -2.68
N PRO A 164 16.27 -6.75 -2.78
CA PRO A 164 15.82 -7.96 -2.11
C PRO A 164 16.10 -7.93 -0.60
N GLY A 165 15.16 -8.45 0.19
CA GLY A 165 15.30 -8.63 1.65
C GLY A 165 15.92 -9.98 2.06
N HIS A 166 16.06 -10.90 1.12
CA HIS A 166 16.78 -12.17 1.26
C HIS A 166 17.77 -12.35 0.11
N ASP A 167 18.78 -13.20 0.29
CA ASP A 167 19.66 -13.59 -0.80
C ASP A 167 18.84 -14.34 -1.84
N ILE A 168 18.90 -13.89 -3.10
CA ILE A 168 18.14 -14.47 -4.19
C ILE A 168 19.03 -14.91 -5.33
N GLU A 169 18.64 -15.97 -6.01
CA GLU A 169 19.22 -16.42 -7.27
C GLU A 169 18.22 -16.23 -8.41
N LEU A 170 18.66 -15.74 -9.56
CA LEU A 170 17.77 -15.42 -10.68
C LEU A 170 17.71 -16.53 -11.73
N THR A 171 16.51 -16.90 -12.18
CA THR A 171 16.28 -17.89 -13.26
C THR A 171 16.74 -17.41 -14.64
N GLY A 172 16.83 -16.09 -14.83
CA GLY A 172 17.18 -15.45 -16.10
C GLY A 172 16.00 -15.15 -17.02
N VAL A 173 14.77 -15.17 -16.51
CA VAL A 173 13.57 -14.63 -17.18
C VAL A 173 13.83 -13.19 -17.68
N ARG A 174 13.29 -12.87 -18.86
CA ARG A 174 13.46 -11.57 -19.52
C ARG A 174 12.17 -11.16 -20.18
N ALA A 175 11.85 -9.88 -20.07
CA ALA A 175 10.76 -9.26 -20.81
C ALA A 175 11.32 -8.38 -21.93
N ARG A 176 10.72 -8.48 -23.11
CA ARG A 176 11.05 -7.63 -24.26
C ARG A 176 9.92 -6.64 -24.50
N THR A 177 10.25 -5.37 -24.55
CA THR A 177 9.28 -4.29 -24.81
C THR A 177 9.83 -3.32 -25.85
N ASP A 178 8.98 -2.43 -26.35
CA ASP A 178 9.44 -1.24 -27.04
C ASP A 178 10.36 -0.42 -26.12
N ASN A 179 11.31 0.29 -26.72
CA ASN A 179 12.25 1.13 -26.00
C ASN A 179 11.84 2.60 -26.09
N PRO A 180 11.26 3.19 -25.02
CA PRO A 180 10.88 4.59 -25.01
C PRO A 180 12.09 5.55 -25.01
N LEU A 181 13.30 5.05 -24.74
CA LEU A 181 14.53 5.85 -24.71
C LEU A 181 15.22 5.94 -26.08
N GLU A 182 14.86 5.05 -27.03
CA GLU A 182 15.43 5.00 -28.37
C GLU A 182 14.36 4.53 -29.37
N ALA A 183 13.74 5.49 -30.05
CA ALA A 183 12.59 5.27 -30.92
C ALA A 183 12.86 4.20 -32.00
N GLY A 184 11.90 3.29 -32.18
CA GLY A 184 11.98 2.21 -33.18
C GLY A 184 12.83 1.01 -32.76
N THR A 185 13.32 0.98 -31.53
CA THR A 185 14.08 -0.15 -30.98
C THR A 185 13.31 -0.89 -29.87
N THR A 186 13.81 -2.06 -29.48
CA THR A 186 13.25 -2.85 -28.35
C THR A 186 14.27 -2.97 -27.24
N ALA A 187 13.81 -2.91 -25.99
CA ALA A 187 14.60 -3.15 -24.79
C ALA A 187 14.35 -4.58 -24.27
N THR A 188 15.34 -5.16 -23.59
CA THR A 188 15.18 -6.43 -22.85
C THR A 188 15.53 -6.19 -21.40
N THR A 189 14.57 -6.39 -20.51
CA THR A 189 14.70 -6.13 -19.08
C THR A 189 14.55 -7.43 -18.30
N GLY A 190 15.45 -7.68 -17.36
CA GLY A 190 15.40 -8.81 -16.43
C GLY A 190 14.88 -8.39 -15.04
N PRO A 191 14.60 -9.36 -14.16
CA PRO A 191 14.19 -9.08 -12.79
C PRO A 191 15.32 -8.43 -11.99
N PHE A 192 14.98 -7.51 -11.08
CA PHE A 192 15.92 -6.77 -10.23
C PHE A 192 17.04 -6.06 -11.03
N ALA A 193 16.73 -5.62 -12.25
CA ALA A 193 17.65 -4.95 -13.15
C ALA A 193 17.07 -3.64 -13.67
N GLN A 194 17.96 -2.70 -13.98
CA GLN A 194 17.58 -1.45 -14.62
C GLN A 194 16.94 -1.70 -16.00
N PHE A 195 16.05 -0.81 -16.43
CA PHE A 195 15.37 -0.95 -17.72
C PHE A 195 16.37 -1.15 -18.87
N GLY A 196 16.10 -2.12 -19.75
CA GLY A 196 16.98 -2.50 -20.85
C GLY A 196 18.22 -3.29 -20.43
N ARG A 197 18.31 -3.74 -19.18
CA ARG A 197 19.38 -4.61 -18.67
C ARG A 197 18.80 -5.89 -18.07
N ALA A 198 19.61 -6.94 -18.06
CA ALA A 198 19.27 -8.20 -17.41
C ALA A 198 20.54 -8.85 -16.86
N HIS A 199 20.41 -9.54 -15.74
CA HIS A 199 21.49 -10.33 -15.16
C HIS A 199 21.70 -11.65 -15.94
N PRO A 200 22.90 -12.24 -15.90
CA PRO A 200 23.11 -13.64 -16.30
C PRO A 200 22.22 -14.61 -15.50
N VAL A 201 21.88 -15.76 -16.09
CA VAL A 201 21.20 -16.86 -15.38
C VAL A 201 22.06 -17.32 -14.20
N GLY A 202 21.43 -17.62 -13.05
CA GLY A 202 22.12 -18.06 -11.84
C GLY A 202 22.84 -16.93 -11.08
N THR A 203 22.61 -15.66 -11.46
CA THR A 203 23.15 -14.53 -10.71
C THR A 203 22.55 -14.51 -9.32
N ARG A 204 23.41 -14.43 -8.29
CA ARG A 204 23.01 -14.23 -6.91
C ARG A 204 23.08 -12.76 -6.52
N LEU A 205 21.99 -12.23 -5.98
CA LEU A 205 21.91 -10.88 -5.43
C LEU A 205 21.80 -11.00 -3.91
N ALA A 206 22.67 -10.28 -3.20
CA ALA A 206 22.66 -10.26 -1.74
C ALA A 206 21.48 -9.44 -1.21
N ALA A 207 20.92 -9.89 -0.09
CA ALA A 207 19.96 -9.14 0.71
C ALA A 207 20.54 -7.78 1.12
N GLN A 208 19.68 -6.77 1.18
CA GLN A 208 20.05 -5.44 1.66
C GLN A 208 19.03 -4.92 2.68
N LEU A 209 19.41 -3.88 3.42
CA LEU A 209 18.54 -3.18 4.35
C LEU A 209 18.87 -1.67 4.30
N PRO A 210 17.90 -0.78 4.04
CA PRO A 210 16.49 -1.06 3.74
C PRO A 210 16.28 -1.80 2.40
N CYS A 211 15.17 -2.52 2.27
CA CYS A 211 14.79 -3.28 1.07
C CYS A 211 13.35 -2.96 0.63
N THR A 212 12.99 -3.33 -0.61
CA THR A 212 11.62 -3.19 -1.12
C THR A 212 10.78 -4.43 -0.79
N SER A 213 9.46 -4.29 -0.90
CA SER A 213 8.49 -5.37 -0.66
C SER A 213 8.58 -6.00 0.73
N ALA A 214 8.66 -5.16 1.76
CA ALA A 214 9.00 -5.58 3.12
C ALA A 214 8.14 -4.89 4.19
N VAL A 215 8.08 -5.53 5.35
CA VAL A 215 7.79 -4.88 6.63
C VAL A 215 9.10 -4.81 7.42
N MET A 216 9.41 -3.62 7.94
CA MET A 216 10.62 -3.35 8.71
C MET A 216 10.24 -2.71 10.04
N SER A 217 11.17 -2.70 11.00
CA SER A 217 11.01 -1.97 12.26
C SER A 217 12.29 -1.24 12.66
N CYS A 218 12.16 -0.16 13.41
CA CYS A 218 13.26 0.56 14.05
C CYS A 218 12.89 0.98 15.47
N ALA A 219 13.86 1.45 16.24
CA ALA A 219 13.57 2.21 17.45
C ALA A 219 12.86 3.53 17.09
N PRO A 220 12.14 4.17 18.04
CA PRO A 220 11.42 5.43 17.77
C PRO A 220 12.29 6.58 17.25
N ASP A 221 13.60 6.54 17.52
CA ASP A 221 14.60 7.50 17.04
C ASP A 221 15.21 7.12 15.67
N GLY A 222 14.74 6.03 15.05
CA GLY A 222 15.21 5.53 13.76
C GLY A 222 16.41 4.60 13.83
N SER A 223 17.02 4.43 15.01
CA SER A 223 18.13 3.49 15.18
C SER A 223 17.67 2.03 15.10
N ASP A 224 18.63 1.10 14.97
CA ASP A 224 18.37 -0.35 15.03
C ASP A 224 17.30 -0.80 14.02
N LEU A 225 17.43 -0.35 12.76
CA LEU A 225 16.58 -0.79 11.66
C LEU A 225 16.74 -2.31 11.45
N ARG A 226 15.61 -3.02 11.33
CA ARG A 226 15.53 -4.47 11.18
C ARG A 226 14.50 -4.86 10.14
N LEU A 227 14.80 -5.89 9.37
CA LEU A 227 13.80 -6.60 8.59
C LEU A 227 12.88 -7.40 9.52
N VAL A 228 11.57 -7.24 9.35
CA VAL A 228 10.56 -8.05 10.04
C VAL A 228 10.13 -9.18 9.12
N ALA A 229 9.72 -8.86 7.90
CA ALA A 229 9.27 -9.82 6.89
C ALA A 229 9.52 -9.29 5.48
N TRP A 230 9.62 -10.19 4.50
CA TRP A 230 9.82 -9.85 3.10
C TRP A 230 8.79 -10.52 2.18
N GLY A 231 8.63 -10.00 0.96
CA GLY A 231 7.76 -10.59 -0.05
C GLY A 231 6.29 -10.15 0.01
N LEU A 232 5.96 -9.06 0.70
CA LEU A 232 4.67 -8.38 0.56
C LEU A 232 4.82 -7.32 -0.52
N ARG A 233 3.98 -7.33 -1.57
CA ARG A 233 4.18 -6.46 -2.73
C ARG A 233 4.06 -4.98 -2.35
N ASN A 234 2.95 -4.63 -1.72
CA ASN A 234 2.61 -3.28 -1.30
C ASN A 234 1.74 -3.38 -0.05
N ALA A 235 2.37 -3.75 1.07
CA ALA A 235 1.73 -3.71 2.38
C ALA A 235 1.32 -2.26 2.69
N PHE A 236 0.06 -1.90 2.54
CA PHE A 236 -0.37 -0.50 2.57
C PHE A 236 -0.86 -0.09 3.96
N GLY A 237 -1.71 -0.92 4.57
CA GLY A 237 -2.20 -0.75 5.94
C GLY A 237 -1.48 -1.70 6.89
N LEU A 238 -1.17 -1.22 8.10
CA LEU A 238 -0.67 -2.02 9.21
C LEU A 238 -1.58 -1.81 10.43
N LEU A 239 -1.76 -2.86 11.24
CA LEU A 239 -2.53 -2.80 12.48
C LEU A 239 -2.00 -3.82 13.48
N PHE A 240 -1.67 -3.40 14.70
CA PHE A 240 -1.50 -4.32 15.81
C PHE A 240 -2.86 -4.62 16.45
N LEU A 241 -3.16 -5.90 16.63
CA LEU A 241 -4.27 -6.34 17.46
C LEU A 241 -3.89 -6.29 18.94
N PRO A 242 -4.88 -6.24 19.86
CA PRO A 242 -4.61 -6.24 21.31
C PRO A 242 -3.83 -7.46 21.82
N ASP A 243 -3.87 -8.58 21.07
CA ASP A 243 -3.12 -9.80 21.38
C ASP A 243 -1.65 -9.77 20.89
N GLY A 244 -1.22 -8.67 20.28
CA GLY A 244 0.14 -8.44 19.80
C GLY A 244 0.41 -8.92 18.38
N ARG A 245 -0.58 -9.50 17.67
CA ARG A 245 -0.43 -9.83 16.25
C ARG A 245 -0.37 -8.56 15.39
N LEU A 246 0.62 -8.50 14.51
CA LEU A 246 0.69 -7.48 13.47
C LEU A 246 -0.05 -7.97 12.22
N LEU A 247 -0.99 -7.19 11.72
CA LEU A 247 -1.68 -7.45 10.46
C LEU A 247 -1.21 -6.49 9.38
N ALA A 248 -1.21 -6.96 8.14
CA ALA A 248 -0.96 -6.15 6.96
C ALA A 248 -1.98 -6.42 5.85
N THR A 249 -2.55 -5.37 5.28
CA THR A 249 -3.20 -5.46 3.97
C THR A 249 -2.11 -5.37 2.91
N ASP A 250 -2.10 -6.30 1.97
CA ASP A 250 -1.16 -6.31 0.84
C ASP A 250 -1.92 -6.16 -0.47
N GLN A 251 -1.52 -5.15 -1.26
CA GLN A 251 -2.11 -4.94 -2.56
C GLN A 251 -1.45 -5.82 -3.62
N GLY A 252 -2.25 -6.70 -4.19
CA GLY A 252 -1.81 -7.77 -5.07
C GLY A 252 -1.25 -7.31 -6.42
N ALA A 253 -0.54 -8.19 -7.12
CA ALA A 253 0.02 -7.90 -8.44
C ALA A 253 -1.05 -7.57 -9.48
N ASP A 254 -0.69 -6.75 -10.47
CA ASP A 254 -1.61 -6.21 -11.46
C ASP A 254 -1.44 -6.88 -12.83
N ASP A 255 -2.51 -6.85 -13.64
CA ASP A 255 -2.49 -7.28 -15.03
C ASP A 255 -1.95 -6.15 -15.93
N ARG A 256 -0.69 -5.81 -15.69
CA ARG A 256 0.02 -4.74 -16.41
C ARG A 256 1.53 -4.93 -16.39
N GLY A 257 2.19 -4.14 -17.24
CA GLY A 257 3.64 -4.07 -17.30
C GLY A 257 4.25 -5.26 -18.03
N SER A 258 5.51 -5.52 -17.72
CA SER A 258 6.34 -6.46 -18.48
C SER A 258 6.29 -7.91 -17.98
N ARG A 259 5.69 -8.15 -16.81
CA ARG A 259 5.42 -9.47 -16.25
C ARG A 259 4.07 -9.43 -15.51
N PRO A 260 2.95 -9.26 -16.24
CA PRO A 260 1.63 -9.09 -15.64
C PRO A 260 1.17 -10.37 -14.94
N VAL A 261 0.30 -10.21 -13.94
CA VAL A 261 -0.36 -11.30 -13.22
C VAL A 261 -1.85 -10.96 -13.17
N GLY A 262 -2.70 -11.84 -13.70
CA GLY A 262 -4.14 -11.62 -13.77
C GLY A 262 -4.88 -12.02 -12.49
N GLU A 263 -6.04 -11.41 -12.24
CA GLU A 263 -7.04 -11.86 -11.26
C GLU A 263 -6.50 -12.08 -9.84
N VAL A 264 -5.55 -11.24 -9.42
CA VAL A 264 -4.94 -11.34 -8.10
C VAL A 264 -5.88 -10.71 -7.05
N PRO A 265 -6.24 -11.44 -5.98
CA PRO A 265 -6.99 -10.86 -4.86
C PRO A 265 -6.12 -9.91 -4.03
N GLU A 266 -6.75 -8.96 -3.35
CA GLU A 266 -6.09 -8.25 -2.24
C GLU A 266 -6.07 -9.15 -1.01
N LEU A 267 -4.99 -9.12 -0.23
CA LEU A 267 -4.78 -10.08 0.85
C LEU A 267 -4.63 -9.40 2.21
N LEU A 268 -5.15 -10.04 3.25
CA LEU A 268 -4.85 -9.70 4.65
C LEU A 268 -3.96 -10.79 5.25
N TYR A 269 -2.82 -10.40 5.78
CA TYR A 269 -1.84 -11.30 6.39
C TYR A 269 -1.63 -11.01 7.86
N GLU A 270 -1.33 -12.05 8.63
CA GLU A 270 -0.58 -11.91 9.88
C GLU A 270 0.91 -11.79 9.51
N VAL A 271 1.55 -10.69 9.92
CA VAL A 271 2.98 -10.44 9.71
C VAL A 271 3.79 -11.12 10.80
N ARG A 272 4.73 -11.98 10.40
CA ARG A 272 5.57 -12.76 11.30
C ARG A 272 7.05 -12.49 11.07
N GLN A 273 7.82 -12.46 12.16
CA GLN A 273 9.26 -12.26 12.10
C GLN A 273 9.94 -13.36 11.28
N GLY A 274 10.72 -12.96 10.27
CA GLY A 274 11.48 -13.84 9.39
C GLY A 274 10.64 -14.55 8.32
N ALA A 275 9.35 -14.25 8.20
CA ALA A 275 8.49 -14.86 7.21
C ALA A 275 8.68 -14.26 5.82
N TRP A 276 8.39 -15.08 4.80
CA TRP A 276 8.31 -14.68 3.41
C TRP A 276 6.87 -14.78 2.91
N TYR A 277 6.41 -13.78 2.16
CA TYR A 277 5.02 -13.69 1.69
C TYR A 277 4.86 -13.97 0.19
N GLY A 278 5.97 -14.32 -0.47
CA GLY A 278 5.94 -14.95 -1.78
C GLY A 278 6.24 -14.03 -2.96
N TRP A 279 6.06 -12.72 -2.85
CA TRP A 279 6.42 -11.82 -3.95
C TRP A 279 7.92 -11.98 -4.30
N PRO A 280 8.29 -12.07 -5.60
CA PRO A 280 7.46 -11.84 -6.77
C PRO A 280 6.87 -13.09 -7.45
N ASP A 281 7.02 -14.30 -6.87
CA ASP A 281 6.71 -15.58 -7.53
C ASP A 281 5.53 -16.35 -6.92
N TYR A 282 5.00 -15.91 -5.78
CA TYR A 282 3.80 -16.46 -5.17
C TYR A 282 2.85 -15.34 -4.76
N ILE A 283 1.56 -15.67 -4.81
CA ILE A 283 0.44 -14.83 -4.36
C ILE A 283 -0.41 -15.68 -3.43
N GLY A 284 -0.45 -15.35 -2.14
CA GLY A 284 -1.22 -16.12 -1.15
C GLY A 284 -0.79 -17.59 -1.06
N ALA A 285 0.52 -17.83 -1.05
CA ALA A 285 1.15 -19.16 -1.09
C ALA A 285 0.84 -20.00 -2.37
N VAL A 286 0.32 -19.39 -3.43
CA VAL A 286 0.11 -20.06 -4.71
C VAL A 286 1.07 -19.53 -5.75
N PRO A 287 1.78 -20.42 -6.49
CA PRO A 287 2.66 -20.05 -7.59
C PRO A 287 2.00 -19.11 -8.60
N VAL A 288 2.74 -18.09 -9.05
CA VAL A 288 2.26 -17.16 -10.10
C VAL A 288 2.09 -17.81 -11.47
N ASP A 289 2.71 -18.97 -11.73
CA ASP A 289 2.54 -19.75 -12.96
C ASP A 289 1.25 -20.60 -12.96
N ALA A 290 0.47 -20.56 -11.87
CA ALA A 290 -0.82 -21.24 -11.81
C ALA A 290 -1.79 -20.64 -12.84
N PRO A 291 -2.59 -21.46 -13.56
CA PRO A 291 -3.47 -20.98 -14.63
C PRO A 291 -4.47 -19.88 -14.23
N ARG A 292 -4.83 -19.80 -12.94
CA ARG A 292 -5.74 -18.77 -12.41
C ARG A 292 -5.16 -17.35 -12.47
N PHE A 293 -3.83 -17.24 -12.58
CA PHE A 293 -3.10 -15.98 -12.62
C PHE A 293 -2.66 -15.60 -14.04
N ALA A 294 -3.18 -16.30 -15.05
CA ALA A 294 -3.03 -15.90 -16.43
C ALA A 294 -3.62 -14.49 -16.64
N PRO A 295 -2.85 -13.54 -17.17
CA PRO A 295 -3.34 -12.21 -17.53
C PRO A 295 -4.32 -12.29 -18.70
N ASP A 296 -5.09 -11.23 -18.92
CA ASP A 296 -6.06 -11.15 -20.01
C ASP A 296 -5.37 -11.31 -21.37
N GLY A 297 -5.70 -12.41 -22.06
CA GLY A 297 -5.15 -12.73 -23.37
C GLY A 297 -3.69 -13.21 -23.35
N GLY A 298 -3.12 -13.54 -22.18
CA GLY A 298 -1.75 -14.05 -22.05
C GLY A 298 -1.63 -15.34 -21.23
N GLU A 299 -0.40 -15.78 -21.02
CA GLU A 299 -0.06 -16.94 -20.19
C GLU A 299 0.41 -16.51 -18.81
N ALA A 300 0.18 -17.37 -17.82
CA ALA A 300 0.67 -17.14 -16.45
C ALA A 300 2.21 -16.97 -16.45
N PRO A 301 2.77 -16.04 -15.66
CA PRO A 301 4.18 -15.72 -15.73
C PRO A 301 5.08 -16.82 -15.14
N ALA A 302 6.26 -17.01 -15.75
CA ALA A 302 7.29 -17.89 -15.22
C ALA A 302 7.99 -17.27 -13.99
N PHE A 303 8.50 -18.13 -13.09
CA PHE A 303 9.27 -17.72 -11.91
C PHE A 303 10.56 -16.97 -12.25
N VAL A 304 10.86 -15.94 -11.47
CA VAL A 304 12.10 -15.15 -11.60
C VAL A 304 13.18 -15.56 -10.59
N LEU A 305 12.79 -16.17 -9.47
CA LEU A 305 13.69 -16.69 -8.45
C LEU A 305 13.97 -18.18 -8.68
N ALA A 306 15.23 -18.58 -8.52
CA ALA A 306 15.73 -19.93 -8.76
C ALA A 306 15.96 -20.72 -7.46
N ASN A 307 16.12 -20.03 -6.32
CA ASN A 307 16.49 -20.62 -5.03
C ASN A 307 15.33 -20.63 -4.01
N HIS A 308 14.11 -20.96 -4.45
CA HIS A 308 12.94 -21.03 -3.58
C HIS A 308 13.09 -22.00 -2.40
N ASP A 309 13.92 -23.03 -2.55
CA ASP A 309 14.29 -24.00 -1.53
C ASP A 309 15.20 -23.43 -0.44
N GLU A 310 15.87 -22.29 -0.71
CA GLU A 310 16.67 -21.54 0.26
C GLU A 310 15.85 -20.46 0.99
N LEU A 311 14.62 -20.17 0.54
CA LEU A 311 13.73 -19.17 1.14
C LEU A 311 12.75 -19.82 2.14
N PRO A 312 12.23 -19.07 3.13
CA PRO A 312 11.09 -19.53 3.92
C PRO A 312 9.91 -19.89 3.01
N ALA A 313 9.05 -20.83 3.42
CA ALA A 313 7.83 -21.12 2.68
C ALA A 313 6.92 -19.87 2.65
N PRO A 314 6.22 -19.58 1.54
CA PRO A 314 5.35 -18.43 1.46
C PRO A 314 4.13 -18.59 2.39
N GLU A 315 3.85 -17.57 3.19
CA GLU A 315 2.74 -17.58 4.14
C GLU A 315 1.37 -17.52 3.43
N THR A 316 0.37 -18.16 4.05
CA THR A 316 -1.03 -18.12 3.59
C THR A 316 -1.77 -16.92 4.18
N PRO A 317 -2.65 -16.25 3.41
CA PRO A 317 -3.41 -15.11 3.90
C PRO A 317 -4.50 -15.56 4.88
N LEU A 318 -4.88 -14.65 5.78
CA LEU A 318 -6.02 -14.79 6.67
C LEU A 318 -7.34 -14.55 5.92
N VAL A 319 -7.33 -13.55 5.03
CA VAL A 319 -8.48 -13.16 4.20
C VAL A 319 -7.98 -12.86 2.79
N ALA A 320 -8.78 -13.24 1.79
CA ALA A 320 -8.66 -12.77 0.42
C ALA A 320 -9.89 -11.94 0.06
N PHE A 321 -9.69 -10.69 -0.33
CA PHE A 321 -10.73 -9.83 -0.85
C PHE A 321 -10.85 -10.01 -2.37
N GLU A 322 -11.91 -9.47 -2.96
CA GLU A 322 -12.09 -9.51 -4.43
C GLU A 322 -10.92 -8.81 -5.14
N PRO A 323 -10.51 -9.27 -6.34
CA PRO A 323 -9.48 -8.60 -7.12
C PRO A 323 -9.76 -7.11 -7.36
N HIS A 324 -8.70 -6.30 -7.33
CA HIS A 324 -8.71 -4.86 -7.59
C HIS A 324 -9.57 -4.01 -6.63
N VAL A 325 -10.07 -4.54 -5.51
CA VAL A 325 -10.76 -3.70 -4.53
C VAL A 325 -9.81 -2.75 -3.79
N SER A 326 -8.49 -2.92 -3.94
CA SER A 326 -7.45 -2.08 -3.36
C SER A 326 -7.64 -1.92 -1.86
N ALA A 327 -7.45 -3.03 -1.12
CA ALA A 327 -7.48 -3.01 0.34
C ALA A 327 -6.34 -2.12 0.85
N VAL A 328 -6.68 -1.11 1.64
CA VAL A 328 -5.75 -0.09 2.13
C VAL A 328 -5.70 -0.14 3.64
N LYS A 329 -5.99 0.95 4.34
CA LYS A 329 -5.80 1.01 5.80
C LYS A 329 -6.99 0.43 6.55
N MET A 330 -6.73 0.10 7.80
CA MET A 330 -7.67 -0.58 8.68
C MET A 330 -7.54 -0.11 10.12
N ASP A 331 -8.58 -0.37 10.90
CA ASP A 331 -8.57 -0.16 12.34
C ASP A 331 -9.47 -1.16 13.06
N ALA A 332 -9.20 -1.36 14.36
CA ALA A 332 -10.00 -2.24 15.20
C ALA A 332 -11.16 -1.47 15.83
N SER A 333 -12.36 -2.02 15.71
CA SER A 333 -13.56 -1.48 16.34
C SER A 333 -13.60 -1.78 17.85
N PRO A 334 -14.41 -1.04 18.64
CA PRO A 334 -14.53 -1.26 20.08
C PRO A 334 -14.98 -2.68 20.47
N ASP A 335 -15.72 -3.36 19.60
CA ASP A 335 -16.15 -4.75 19.77
C ASP A 335 -15.17 -5.78 19.19
N GLY A 336 -13.98 -5.34 18.76
CA GLY A 336 -12.88 -6.19 18.35
C GLY A 336 -12.94 -6.70 16.91
N ARG A 337 -13.86 -6.20 16.07
CA ARG A 337 -13.84 -6.45 14.62
C ARG A 337 -12.82 -5.54 13.95
N ILE A 338 -12.37 -5.90 12.75
CA ILE A 338 -11.46 -5.06 11.98
C ILE A 338 -12.25 -4.43 10.84
N VAL A 339 -12.17 -3.12 10.69
CA VAL A 339 -12.73 -2.42 9.53
C VAL A 339 -11.60 -2.09 8.58
N VAL A 340 -11.72 -2.52 7.32
CA VAL A 340 -10.75 -2.28 6.25
C VAL A 340 -11.40 -1.36 5.22
N ALA A 341 -10.72 -0.27 4.87
CA ALA A 341 -11.11 0.55 3.73
C ALA A 341 -10.71 -0.15 2.42
N LEU A 342 -11.66 -0.24 1.48
CA LEU A 342 -11.43 -0.76 0.14
C LEU A 342 -11.51 0.42 -0.85
N PHE A 343 -10.35 0.89 -1.29
CA PHE A 343 -10.22 2.09 -2.11
C PHE A 343 -10.91 1.97 -3.47
N GLY A 344 -10.97 0.75 -3.99
CA GLY A 344 -11.61 0.39 -5.25
C GLY A 344 -10.67 0.33 -6.43
N ASP A 345 -11.20 -0.17 -7.54
CA ASP A 345 -10.44 -0.45 -8.75
C ASP A 345 -9.81 0.82 -9.35
N GLU A 346 -8.65 0.64 -9.95
CA GLU A 346 -7.93 1.68 -10.68
C GLU A 346 -7.80 1.32 -12.16
N ILE A 347 -8.79 0.59 -12.68
CA ILE A 347 -8.81 0.15 -14.07
C ILE A 347 -9.08 1.38 -14.97
N PRO A 348 -8.36 1.57 -16.08
CA PRO A 348 -7.47 0.62 -16.75
C PRO A 348 -5.97 0.75 -16.44
N MET A 349 -5.60 1.39 -15.33
CA MET A 349 -4.20 1.46 -14.89
C MET A 349 -3.73 0.10 -14.34
N THR A 350 -4.57 -0.62 -13.60
CA THR A 350 -4.23 -1.90 -12.93
C THR A 350 -4.56 -3.16 -13.74
N ALA A 351 -5.44 -3.06 -14.74
CA ALA A 351 -5.78 -4.16 -15.64
C ALA A 351 -6.32 -3.61 -16.98
N PRO A 352 -6.33 -4.40 -18.08
CA PRO A 352 -6.87 -3.94 -19.36
C PRO A 352 -8.37 -3.64 -19.32
N ARG A 353 -9.12 -4.40 -18.51
CA ARG A 353 -10.57 -4.30 -18.30
C ARG A 353 -10.95 -4.97 -16.99
N GLY A 354 -12.11 -4.64 -16.45
CA GLY A 354 -12.68 -5.28 -15.28
C GLY A 354 -13.91 -4.54 -14.76
N PRO A 355 -14.61 -5.09 -13.76
CA PRO A 355 -15.74 -4.44 -13.14
C PRO A 355 -15.30 -3.26 -12.27
N ARG A 356 -16.23 -2.32 -12.02
CA ARG A 356 -16.04 -1.30 -10.99
C ARG A 356 -16.31 -1.93 -9.62
N VAL A 357 -15.32 -2.01 -8.75
CA VAL A 357 -15.37 -2.71 -7.46
C VAL A 357 -14.71 -1.90 -6.33
N GLY A 358 -14.85 -2.37 -5.09
CA GLY A 358 -14.43 -1.67 -3.87
C GLY A 358 -15.26 -0.41 -3.63
N ARG A 359 -14.61 0.71 -3.25
CA ARG A 359 -15.27 1.97 -2.82
C ARG A 359 -16.24 1.73 -1.66
N CYS A 360 -15.82 0.88 -0.75
CA CYS A 360 -16.64 0.36 0.34
C CYS A 360 -15.74 -0.05 1.50
N PHE A 361 -16.31 -0.74 2.48
CA PHE A 361 -15.56 -1.27 3.62
C PHE A 361 -15.72 -2.77 3.71
N ALA A 362 -14.73 -3.46 4.25
CA ALA A 362 -14.86 -4.82 4.75
C ALA A 362 -14.83 -4.81 6.28
N VAL A 363 -15.73 -5.57 6.90
CA VAL A 363 -15.70 -5.86 8.34
C VAL A 363 -15.25 -7.31 8.50
N VAL A 364 -14.10 -7.50 9.13
CA VAL A 364 -13.45 -8.81 9.35
C VAL A 364 -13.56 -9.18 10.83
N ASP A 365 -14.03 -10.39 11.11
CA ASP A 365 -14.06 -10.94 12.46
C ASP A 365 -12.74 -11.68 12.74
N PRO A 366 -11.86 -11.23 13.65
CA PRO A 366 -10.57 -11.87 13.87
C PRO A 366 -10.65 -13.23 14.59
N ARG A 367 -11.85 -13.69 14.99
CA ARG A 367 -12.06 -15.00 15.62
C ARG A 367 -12.08 -16.13 14.60
N ASP A 368 -12.62 -15.88 13.42
CA ASP A 368 -12.78 -16.86 12.34
C ASP A 368 -12.42 -16.35 10.94
N TRP A 369 -11.99 -15.08 10.84
CA TRP A 369 -11.65 -14.36 9.62
C TRP A 369 -12.81 -14.23 8.62
N SER A 370 -14.04 -14.40 9.09
CA SER A 370 -15.23 -14.12 8.27
C SER A 370 -15.27 -12.64 7.90
N THR A 371 -15.71 -12.37 6.67
CA THR A 371 -15.70 -11.04 6.09
C THR A 371 -17.08 -10.65 5.62
N THR A 372 -17.52 -9.43 5.96
CA THR A 372 -18.76 -8.83 5.46
C THR A 372 -18.44 -7.51 4.76
N THR A 373 -18.84 -7.40 3.49
CA THR A 373 -18.73 -6.15 2.75
C THR A 373 -19.85 -5.19 3.15
N VAL A 374 -19.49 -3.96 3.47
CA VAL A 374 -20.40 -2.88 3.82
C VAL A 374 -20.35 -1.80 2.76
N SER A 375 -21.49 -1.54 2.12
CA SER A 375 -21.60 -0.51 1.09
C SER A 375 -21.36 0.88 1.65
N SER A 376 -20.84 1.77 0.80
CA SER A 376 -20.46 3.13 1.17
C SER A 376 -20.85 4.11 0.07
N PRO A 377 -21.29 5.33 0.40
CA PRO A 377 -21.47 6.43 -0.55
C PRO A 377 -20.16 7.18 -0.85
N LEU A 378 -19.05 6.83 -0.19
CA LEU A 378 -17.75 7.48 -0.38
C LEU A 378 -17.20 7.19 -1.77
N LYS A 379 -16.39 8.13 -2.29
CA LYS A 379 -15.79 7.97 -3.62
C LYS A 379 -14.67 6.95 -3.62
N ARG A 380 -13.74 7.08 -2.67
CA ARG A 380 -12.50 6.31 -2.55
C ARG A 380 -12.08 6.26 -1.06
N PRO A 381 -12.66 5.38 -0.22
CA PRO A 381 -12.23 5.20 1.17
C PRO A 381 -10.75 4.83 1.20
N ILE A 382 -9.92 5.59 1.92
CA ILE A 382 -8.46 5.38 1.98
C ILE A 382 -7.95 5.07 3.39
N ASP A 383 -8.66 5.56 4.41
CA ASP A 383 -8.32 5.33 5.81
C ASP A 383 -9.57 5.25 6.69
N VAL A 384 -9.44 4.55 7.81
CA VAL A 384 -10.46 4.44 8.85
C VAL A 384 -9.80 4.49 10.22
N LYS A 385 -10.42 5.20 11.16
CA LYS A 385 -10.04 5.20 12.58
C LYS A 385 -11.25 5.26 13.48
N PHE A 386 -11.20 4.54 14.60
CA PHE A 386 -12.15 4.73 15.67
C PHE A 386 -11.70 5.88 16.58
N GLY A 387 -12.58 6.85 16.76
CA GLY A 387 -12.34 7.95 17.69
C GLY A 387 -12.52 7.51 19.15
N PRO A 388 -12.03 8.29 20.12
CA PRO A 388 -12.23 7.99 21.54
C PRO A 388 -13.70 8.07 21.99
N ASP A 389 -14.56 8.66 21.15
CA ASP A 389 -16.01 8.69 21.31
C ASP A 389 -16.70 7.40 20.83
N GLY A 390 -15.93 6.44 20.32
CA GLY A 390 -16.41 5.15 19.80
C GLY A 390 -16.99 5.22 18.39
N HIS A 391 -17.00 6.39 17.75
CA HIS A 391 -17.46 6.52 16.37
C HIS A 391 -16.38 6.07 15.38
N LEU A 392 -16.81 5.56 14.23
CA LEU A 392 -15.92 5.30 13.11
C LEU A 392 -15.78 6.58 12.27
N TYR A 393 -14.53 6.97 12.05
CA TYR A 393 -14.14 8.03 11.15
C TYR A 393 -13.55 7.42 9.88
N ALA A 394 -14.11 7.76 8.73
CA ALA A 394 -13.65 7.29 7.43
C ALA A 394 -13.12 8.45 6.61
N LEU A 395 -11.93 8.27 6.06
CA LEU A 395 -11.30 9.23 5.16
C LEU A 395 -11.63 8.87 3.71
N ASP A 396 -12.27 9.80 3.00
CA ASP A 396 -12.49 9.73 1.57
C ASP A 396 -11.39 10.51 0.85
N PHE A 397 -10.62 9.82 0.01
CA PHE A 397 -9.58 10.42 -0.82
C PHE A 397 -10.18 11.40 -1.85
N GLY A 398 -11.44 11.19 -2.22
CA GLY A 398 -12.17 12.06 -3.14
C GLY A 398 -12.23 11.54 -4.58
N HIS A 399 -12.38 12.45 -5.54
CA HIS A 399 -12.50 12.07 -6.96
C HIS A 399 -11.13 11.76 -7.55
N PHE A 400 -10.93 10.49 -7.88
CA PHE A 400 -9.72 9.96 -8.48
C PHE A 400 -10.12 8.74 -9.33
N GLU A 401 -10.00 8.88 -10.65
CA GLU A 401 -10.28 7.82 -11.62
C GLU A 401 -9.10 7.79 -12.62
N PRO A 402 -8.10 6.92 -12.38
CA PRO A 402 -6.90 6.84 -13.20
C PRO A 402 -7.19 6.23 -14.58
N GLY A 403 -6.55 6.78 -15.61
CA GLY A 403 -6.49 6.22 -16.95
C GLY A 403 -5.06 5.85 -17.34
N LYS A 404 -4.88 5.20 -18.50
CA LYS A 404 -3.52 4.95 -19.04
C LYS A 404 -2.87 6.27 -19.45
N GLY A 405 -1.89 6.73 -18.66
CA GLY A 405 -1.18 8.00 -18.87
C GLY A 405 -2.00 9.27 -18.57
N THR A 406 -3.27 9.13 -18.20
CA THR A 406 -4.21 10.23 -17.89
C THR A 406 -4.79 10.07 -16.49
N MET A 407 -5.38 11.15 -15.96
CA MET A 407 -5.99 11.14 -14.63
C MET A 407 -7.21 12.05 -14.64
N ASP A 408 -8.40 11.49 -14.39
CA ASP A 408 -9.59 12.28 -14.04
C ASP A 408 -9.66 12.39 -12.51
N ALA A 409 -9.28 13.55 -11.99
CA ALA A 409 -9.23 13.81 -10.56
C ALA A 409 -9.75 15.22 -10.27
N ALA A 410 -10.21 15.45 -9.04
CA ALA A 410 -10.57 16.80 -8.61
C ALA A 410 -9.99 17.09 -7.23
N ALA A 411 -9.18 18.14 -7.17
CA ALA A 411 -8.55 18.63 -5.96
C ALA A 411 -9.60 19.22 -4.99
N GLY A 412 -9.34 19.16 -3.68
CA GLY A 412 -10.16 19.82 -2.66
C GLY A 412 -11.53 19.19 -2.43
N ASN A 413 -11.74 17.93 -2.81
CA ASN A 413 -13.00 17.21 -2.57
C ASN A 413 -12.86 16.00 -1.64
N GLY A 414 -11.67 15.76 -1.08
CA GLY A 414 -11.47 14.79 -0.01
C GLY A 414 -12.14 15.26 1.28
N ALA A 415 -12.54 14.30 2.11
CA ALA A 415 -13.34 14.57 3.30
C ALA A 415 -13.17 13.48 4.37
N VAL A 416 -13.30 13.88 5.62
CA VAL A 416 -13.49 12.98 6.76
C VAL A 416 -14.98 12.89 7.05
N TRP A 417 -15.46 11.67 7.22
CA TRP A 417 -16.83 11.36 7.56
C TRP A 417 -16.88 10.61 8.89
N ARG A 418 -17.92 10.83 9.67
CA ARG A 418 -18.18 10.18 10.96
C ARG A 418 -19.44 9.33 10.87
N MET A 419 -19.42 8.16 11.49
CA MET A 419 -20.60 7.30 11.65
C MET A 419 -20.64 6.67 13.05
N SER A 420 -21.83 6.40 13.55
CA SER A 420 -22.01 5.60 14.77
C SER A 420 -21.72 4.12 14.47
N TRP A 421 -21.08 3.44 15.42
CA TRP A 421 -20.67 2.04 15.29
C TRP A 421 -21.57 1.11 16.08
#